data_AF-F5L488-F1
#
_entry.id   AF-F5L488-F1
#
_cell.length_a   1.000
_cell.length_b   1.000
_cell.length_c   1.000
_cell.angle_alpha   90.00
_cell.angle_beta   90.00
_cell.angle_gamma   90.00
#
_symmetry.space_group_name_H-M   'P 1'
#
loop_
_entity.id
_entity.type
_entity.pdbx_description
1 polymer ?
#
loop_
_entity_poly.entity_id
_entity_poly.type
_entity_poly.pdbx_seq_one_letter_code
_entity_poly.pdbx_strand_id
1 'polypeptide(L)' 'MEEVKAFIDCIIHDKKPAVDGQDGLQAELIAYAAKKSLLESRPVKIEEIAHEKAVKQ' A
#
# COMPACT_ATOMS: atom_id res chain seq x y z
N MET A 1 -7.35 -20.05 -0.26
CA MET A 1 -8.57 -20.06 -1.09
C MET A 1 -9.70 -19.18 -0.53
N GLU A 2 -9.80 -18.97 0.78
CA GLU A 2 -10.91 -18.18 1.36
C GLU A 2 -10.93 -16.70 0.96
N GLU A 3 -9.77 -16.05 0.82
CA GLU A 3 -9.68 -14.64 0.39
C GLU A 3 -10.18 -14.45 -1.06
N VAL A 4 -9.77 -15.31 -1.99
CA VAL A 4 -10.29 -15.31 -3.37
C VAL A 4 -11.81 -15.54 -3.42
N LYS A 5 -12.35 -16.48 -2.61
CA LYS A 5 -13.81 -16.69 -2.55
C LYS A 5 -14.55 -15.47 -2.01
N ALA A 6 -14.02 -14.84 -0.95
CA ALA A 6 -14.60 -13.64 -0.36
C ALA A 6 -14.58 -12.45 -1.35
N PHE A 7 -13.50 -12.31 -2.12
CA PHE A 7 -13.41 -11.32 -3.17
C PHE A 7 -14.46 -11.56 -4.28
N ILE A 8 -14.62 -12.80 -4.74
CA ILE A 8 -15.64 -13.16 -5.72
C ILE A 8 -17.06 -12.88 -5.17
N ASP A 9 -17.33 -13.20 -3.90
CA ASP A 9 -18.62 -12.88 -3.26
C ASP A 9 -18.91 -11.38 -3.27
N CYS A 10 -17.89 -10.56 -3.01
CA CYS A 10 -18.01 -9.10 -3.04
C CYS A 10 -18.37 -8.60 -4.44
N ILE A 11 -17.78 -9.17 -5.49
CA ILE A 11 -18.11 -8.83 -6.89
C ILE A 11 -19.56 -9.20 -7.21
N ILE A 12 -19.97 -10.43 -6.89
CA ILE A 12 -21.31 -10.95 -7.23
C ILE A 12 -22.42 -10.13 -6.55
N HIS A 13 -22.18 -9.68 -5.31
CA HIS A 13 -23.18 -9.02 -4.48
C HIS A 13 -22.98 -7.51 -4.34
N ASP A 14 -22.06 -6.91 -5.10
CA ASP A 14 -21.70 -5.48 -5.00
C ASP A 14 -21.41 -5.03 -3.56
N LYS A 15 -20.69 -5.87 -2.81
CA LYS A 15 -20.26 -5.56 -1.43
C LYS A 15 -18.87 -4.95 -1.45
N LYS A 16 -18.61 -4.08 -0.47
CA LYS A 16 -17.25 -3.57 -0.27
C LYS A 16 -16.33 -4.72 0.22
N PRO A 17 -15.18 -4.98 -0.44
CA PRO A 17 -14.20 -5.94 0.05
C PRO A 17 -13.55 -5.47 1.35
N ALA A 18 -12.99 -6.41 2.12
CA ALA A 18 -12.34 -6.14 3.40
C ALA A 18 -11.05 -5.32 3.26
N VAL A 19 -10.44 -5.35 2.07
CA VAL A 19 -9.26 -4.55 1.68
C VAL A 19 -9.59 -3.78 0.42
N ASP A 20 -8.99 -2.60 0.25
CA ASP A 20 -9.14 -1.76 -0.94
C ASP A 20 -7.78 -1.27 -1.47
N GLY A 21 -7.81 -0.40 -2.47
CA GLY A 21 -6.60 0.10 -3.13
C GLY A 21 -5.64 0.85 -2.17
N GLN A 22 -6.13 1.36 -1.04
CA GLN A 22 -5.30 2.04 -0.06
C GLN A 22 -4.34 1.06 0.64
N ASP A 23 -4.76 -0.17 0.90
CA ASP A 23 -3.90 -1.19 1.51
C ASP A 23 -2.67 -1.47 0.63
N GLY A 24 -2.89 -1.57 -0.69
CA GLY A 24 -1.80 -1.74 -1.66
C GLY A 24 -0.87 -0.53 -1.72
N LEU A 25 -1.42 0.69 -1.69
CA LEU A 25 -0.62 1.92 -1.66
C LEU A 25 0.24 2.01 -0.39
N GLN A 26 -0.31 1.68 0.78
CA GLN A 26 0.44 1.68 2.04
C GLN A 26 1.56 0.63 2.01
N ALA A 27 1.30 -0.57 1.49
CA ALA A 27 2.31 -1.61 1.35
C ALA A 27 3.50 -1.15 0.47
N GLU A 28 3.21 -0.50 -0.67
CA GLU A 28 4.23 0.03 -1.56
C GLU A 28 5.04 1.17 -0.93
N LEU A 29 4.38 2.06 -0.19
CA LEU A 29 5.05 3.13 0.55
C LEU A 29 5.99 2.59 1.63
N ILE A 30 5.55 1.56 2.37
CA ILE A 30 6.37 0.85 3.37
C ILE A 30 7.60 0.23 2.71
N ALA A 31 7.42 -0.49 1.59
CA ALA A 31 8.52 -1.14 0.88
C ALA A 31 9.55 -0.12 0.39
N TYR A 32 9.09 1.00 -0.15
CA TYR A 32 9.97 2.07 -0.60
C TYR A 32 10.71 2.74 0.57
N ALA A 33 10.03 2.99 1.71
CA ALA A 33 10.65 3.54 2.91
C ALA A 33 11.73 2.62 3.49
N ALA A 34 11.47 1.32 3.53
CA ALA A 34 12.44 0.33 3.97
C ALA A 34 13.68 0.32 3.05
N LYS A 35 13.47 0.36 1.73
CA LYS A 35 14.58 0.43 0.76
C LYS A 35 15.42 1.69 0.93
N LYS A 36 14.78 2.86 1.08
CA LYS A 36 15.49 4.13 1.31
C LYS A 36 16.25 4.11 2.64
N SER A 37 15.61 3.59 3.70
CA SER A 37 16.22 3.45 5.02
C SER A 37 17.49 2.59 5.00
N LEU A 38 17.45 1.46 4.28
CA LEU A 38 18.62 0.60 4.08
C LEU A 38 19.77 1.35 3.39
N LEU A 39 19.48 2.09 2.33
CA LEU A 39 20.49 2.82 1.56
C LEU A 39 21.10 4.00 2.33
N GLU A 40 20.29 4.70 3.12
CA GLU A 40 20.71 5.89 3.88
C GLU A 40 21.20 5.57 5.30
N SER A 41 21.10 4.31 5.74
CA SER A 41 21.45 3.87 7.09
C SER A 41 20.78 4.70 8.20
N ARG A 42 19.56 5.18 7.95
CA ARG A 42 18.72 5.89 8.92
C ARG A 42 17.27 5.45 8.83
N PRO A 43 16.47 5.56 9.91
CA PRO A 43 15.02 5.44 9.80
C PRO A 43 14.44 6.48 8.83
N VAL A 44 13.49 6.04 8.00
CA VAL A 44 12.76 6.89 7.05
C VAL A 44 11.28 6.81 7.39
N LYS A 45 10.64 7.97 7.51
CA LYS A 45 9.20 8.08 7.79
C LYS A 45 8.41 7.91 6.49
N ILE A 46 7.25 7.26 6.55
CA ILE A 46 6.39 7.06 5.38
C ILE A 46 5.92 8.41 4.80
N GLU A 47 5.65 9.38 5.67
CA GLU A 47 5.21 10.72 5.29
C GLU A 47 6.25 11.45 4.44
N GLU A 48 7.55 11.20 4.65
CA GLU A 48 8.63 11.78 3.85
C GLU A 48 8.46 11.44 2.36
N ILE A 49 7.99 10.22 2.08
CA ILE A 49 7.93 9.63 0.75
C ILE A 49 6.62 10.00 0.04
N ALA A 50 5.53 10.04 0.81
CA ALA A 50 4.24 10.53 0.31
C ALA A 50 4.38 11.96 -0.27
N HIS A 51 5.16 12.82 0.37
CA HIS A 51 5.42 14.18 -0.10
C HIS A 51 6.40 14.23 -1.29
N GLU A 52 7.40 13.35 -1.34
CA GLU A 52 8.37 13.30 -2.45
C GLU A 52 7.74 12.94 -3.81
N LYS A 53 6.73 12.08 -3.84
CA LYS A 53 6.03 11.72 -5.09
C LYS A 53 5.14 12.84 -5.61
N ALA A 54 4.54 13.66 -4.74
CA ALA A 54 3.72 14.80 -5.14
C ALA A 54 4.51 15.92 -5.86
N VAL A 55 5.83 15.99 -5.62
CA VAL A 55 6.71 17.01 -6.22
C VAL A 55 7.35 16.52 -7.53
N LYS A 56 7.32 15.21 -7.80
CA LYS A 56 7.96 14.58 -8.96
C LYS A 56 6.98 14.04 -10.02
N GLN A 57 5.68 14.30 -9.89
CA GLN A 57 4.65 13.98 -10.88
C GLN A 57 4.29 15.19 -11.73
#